data_AF-A0A2M6YZC2-F1
#
_entry.id   AF-A0A2M6YZC2-F1
#
_cell.length_a   1.000
_cell.length_b   1.000
_cell.length_c   1.000
_cell.angle_alpha   90.00
_cell.angle_beta   90.00
_cell.angle_gamma   90.00
#
_symmetry.space_group_name_H-M   'P 1'
#
loop_
_entity.id
_entity.type
_entity.pdbx_description
1 polymer ?
#
loop_
_entity_poly.entity_id
_entity_poly.type
_entity_poly.pdbx_seq_one_letter_code
_entity_poly.pdbx_strand_id
1 'polypeptide(L)'
;MSMSALDIIIFVVLVLAFFWGFREGAIRKVLSLVGAVAGIILALRWSRTFGRTLSGTLGSGELAGQIIAFILILVAAMAVANLLGHLASRLTPGIIRLSDRLVGGAIGTIEGLLVLSGALLVLALVDVPAKETQQASHLYRPVTSFAPMIVRVITSVFPETRSLQGAVNDELKKLTSPGSKGQ
;
A
#
# COMPACT_ATOMS: atom_id res chain seq x y z
N MET A 1 -27.16 5.11 -11.86
CA MET A 1 -25.72 5.06 -11.54
C MET A 1 -25.23 3.68 -11.94
N SER A 2 -24.52 3.56 -13.06
CA SER A 2 -23.97 2.29 -13.54
C SER A 2 -22.60 2.05 -12.88
N MET A 3 -22.39 0.88 -12.31
CA MET A 3 -21.08 0.48 -11.78
C MET A 3 -20.05 0.45 -12.92
N SER A 4 -18.96 1.20 -12.77
CA SER A 4 -17.86 1.14 -13.73
C SER A 4 -17.19 -0.24 -13.68
N ALA A 5 -16.59 -0.68 -14.79
CA ALA A 5 -15.77 -1.90 -14.80
C ALA A 5 -14.66 -1.85 -13.74
N LEU A 6 -14.11 -0.66 -13.48
CA LEU A 6 -13.12 -0.42 -12.44
C LEU A 6 -13.70 -0.64 -11.03
N ASP A 7 -14.95 -0.22 -10.78
CA ASP A 7 -15.62 -0.49 -9.49
C ASP A 7 -15.77 -1.99 -9.24
N ILE A 8 -16.15 -2.75 -10.27
CA ILE A 8 -16.27 -4.22 -10.18
C ILE A 8 -14.90 -4.84 -9.87
N ILE A 9 -13.84 -4.40 -10.54
CA ILE A 9 -12.48 -4.90 -10.30
C ILE A 9 -12.04 -4.62 -8.85
N ILE A 10 -12.20 -3.38 -8.37
CA ILE A 10 -11.86 -3.02 -6.99
C ILE A 10 -12.66 -3.88 -6.01
N PHE A 11 -13.97 -4.00 -6.22
CA PHE A 11 -14.83 -4.78 -5.35
C PHE A 11 -14.40 -6.24 -5.28
N VAL A 12 -14.12 -6.87 -6.43
CA VAL A 12 -13.63 -8.26 -6.49
C VAL A 12 -12.30 -8.39 -5.75
N VAL A 13 -11.34 -7.49 -5.96
CA VAL A 13 -10.05 -7.55 -5.26
C VAL A 13 -10.24 -7.46 -3.74
N LEU A 14 -11.12 -6.58 -3.25
CA LEU A 14 -11.40 -6.46 -1.82
C LEU A 14 -12.12 -7.68 -1.24
N VAL A 15 -13.03 -8.31 -2.00
CA VAL A 15 -13.67 -9.57 -1.61
C VAL A 15 -12.65 -10.71 -1.56
N LEU A 16 -11.70 -10.78 -2.50
CA LEU A 16 -10.61 -11.75 -2.46
C LEU A 16 -9.73 -11.49 -1.24
N ALA A 17 -9.36 -10.23 -0.96
CA ALA A 17 -8.59 -9.88 0.23
C ALA A 17 -9.30 -10.30 1.53
N PHE A 18 -10.62 -10.10 1.61
CA PHE A 18 -11.43 -10.62 2.71
C PHE A 18 -11.34 -12.14 2.80
N PHE A 19 -11.54 -12.85 1.70
CA PHE A 19 -11.54 -14.31 1.68
C PHE A 19 -10.18 -14.90 2.07
N TRP A 20 -9.08 -14.31 1.61
CA TRP A 20 -7.73 -14.70 2.02
C TRP A 20 -7.51 -14.47 3.52
N GLY A 21 -7.91 -13.31 4.05
CA GLY A 21 -7.87 -13.05 5.48
C GLY A 21 -8.74 -14.01 6.29
N PHE A 22 -9.92 -14.34 5.78
CA PHE A 22 -10.83 -15.29 6.39
C PHE A 22 -10.23 -16.70 6.49
N ARG A 23 -9.41 -17.10 5.51
CA ARG A 23 -8.71 -18.39 5.53
C ARG A 23 -7.48 -18.40 6.45
N GLU A 24 -6.79 -17.28 6.57
CA GLU A 24 -5.57 -17.18 7.38
C GLU A 24 -5.85 -17.07 8.89
N GLY A 25 -7.01 -16.52 9.27
CA GLY A 25 -7.39 -16.29 10.67
C GLY A 25 -6.81 -15.00 11.25
N ALA A 26 -7.26 -14.62 12.44
CA ALA A 26 -6.98 -13.29 13.00
C ALA A 26 -5.50 -13.10 13.32
N ILE A 27 -4.86 -14.06 13.99
CA ILE A 27 -3.48 -13.94 14.47
C ILE A 27 -2.50 -13.66 13.32
N ARG A 28 -2.61 -14.43 12.23
CA ARG A 28 -1.75 -14.26 11.05
C ARG A 28 -1.98 -12.89 10.40
N LYS A 29 -3.24 -12.49 10.25
CA LYS A 29 -3.58 -11.21 9.64
C LYS A 29 -3.22 -9.99 10.47
N VAL A 30 -3.31 -10.05 11.80
CA VAL A 30 -2.80 -8.99 12.67
C VAL A 30 -1.30 -8.80 12.45
N LEU A 31 -0.53 -9.89 12.47
CA LEU A 31 0.92 -9.82 12.26
C LEU A 31 1.29 -9.33 10.86
N SER A 32 0.55 -9.78 9.85
CA SER A 32 0.70 -9.29 8.47
C SER A 32 0.45 -7.78 8.35
N LEU A 33 -0.65 -7.29 8.94
CA LEU A 33 -0.98 -5.87 8.93
C LEU A 33 0.05 -5.02 9.68
N VAL A 34 0.54 -5.49 10.84
CA VAL A 34 1.65 -4.84 11.56
C VAL A 34 2.90 -4.80 10.69
N GLY A 35 3.20 -5.89 9.98
CA GLY A 35 4.26 -5.98 8.99
C GLY A 35 4.13 -4.97 7.85
N ALA A 36 2.93 -4.79 7.31
CA ALA A 36 2.65 -3.80 6.28
C ALA A 36 2.90 -2.38 6.80
N VAL A 37 2.41 -2.04 8.00
CA VAL A 37 2.63 -0.72 8.62
C VAL A 37 4.12 -0.48 8.91
N ALA A 38 4.81 -1.45 9.49
CA ALA A 38 6.26 -1.39 9.71
C ALA A 38 7.02 -1.26 8.38
N GLY A 39 6.61 -2.01 7.36
CA GLY A 39 7.14 -1.94 6.01
C GLY A 39 7.00 -0.56 5.40
N ILE A 40 5.86 0.12 5.58
CA ILE A 40 5.67 1.51 5.14
C ILE A 40 6.66 2.44 5.86
N ILE A 41 6.83 2.30 7.17
CA ILE A 41 7.78 3.12 7.94
C ILE A 41 9.21 2.93 7.41
N LEU A 42 9.63 1.68 7.22
CA LEU A 42 10.97 1.35 6.70
C LEU A 42 11.14 1.85 5.27
N ALA A 43 10.12 1.67 4.42
CA ALA A 43 10.14 2.10 3.03
C ALA A 43 10.20 3.62 2.93
N LEU A 44 9.45 4.38 3.74
CA LEU A 44 9.55 5.84 3.80
C LEU A 44 10.97 6.28 4.18
N ARG A 45 11.61 5.61 5.13
CA ARG A 45 12.96 5.97 5.62
C ARG A 45 14.07 5.65 4.62
N TRP A 46 13.97 4.52 3.92
CA TRP A 46 15.09 3.97 3.15
C TRP A 46 14.90 3.99 1.63
N SER A 47 13.69 4.26 1.12
CA SER A 47 13.43 4.30 -0.34
C SER A 47 14.29 5.33 -1.07
N ARG A 48 14.60 6.48 -0.45
CA ARG A 48 15.50 7.48 -1.05
C ARG A 48 16.93 6.95 -1.22
N THR A 49 17.46 6.30 -0.19
CA THR A 49 18.84 5.79 -0.20
C THR A 49 18.98 4.63 -1.18
N PHE A 50 18.10 3.61 -1.09
CA PHE A 50 18.13 2.47 -2.01
C PHE A 50 17.70 2.85 -3.42
N GLY A 51 16.79 3.82 -3.55
CA GLY A 51 16.28 4.29 -4.84
C GLY A 51 17.35 4.91 -5.71
N ARG A 52 18.31 5.63 -5.13
CA ARG A 52 19.46 6.18 -5.87
C ARG A 52 20.38 5.10 -6.43
N THR A 53 20.62 4.04 -5.65
CA THR A 53 21.40 2.89 -6.12
C THR A 53 20.66 2.17 -7.24
N LEU A 54 19.34 1.96 -7.09
CA LEU A 54 18.51 1.33 -8.11
C LEU A 54 18.37 2.15 -9.40
N SER A 55 18.23 3.47 -9.30
CA SER A 55 18.14 4.33 -10.48
C SER A 55 19.42 4.27 -11.30
N GLY A 56 20.58 4.25 -10.63
CA GLY A 56 21.89 4.12 -11.27
C GLY A 56 22.11 2.78 -11.97
N THR A 57 21.61 1.67 -11.41
CA THR A 57 21.75 0.33 -12.01
C THR A 57 20.75 0.05 -13.12
N LEU A 58 19.50 0.53 -12.98
CA LEU A 58 18.43 0.28 -13.94
C LEU A 58 18.37 1.33 -15.07
N GLY A 59 19.19 2.39 -15.00
CA GLY A 59 19.10 3.53 -15.93
C GLY A 59 17.74 4.24 -15.89
N SER A 60 17.03 4.13 -14.76
CA SER A 60 15.69 4.69 -14.58
C SER A 60 15.76 6.07 -13.91
N GLY A 61 14.71 6.87 -14.07
CA GLY A 61 14.61 8.16 -13.37
C GLY A 61 14.62 7.98 -11.85
N GLU A 62 15.14 8.98 -11.11
CA GLU A 62 15.29 8.91 -9.64
C GLU A 62 13.96 8.59 -8.93
N LEU A 63 12.85 9.15 -9.41
CA LEU A 63 11.51 8.88 -8.89
C LEU A 63 11.10 7.41 -9.09
N ALA A 64 11.35 6.84 -10.27
CA ALA A 64 11.05 5.44 -10.55
C ALA A 64 11.90 4.50 -9.66
N GLY A 65 13.20 4.79 -9.50
CA GLY A 65 14.09 4.05 -8.60
C GLY A 65 13.61 4.08 -7.15
N GLN A 66 13.16 5.25 -6.66
CA GLN A 66 12.60 5.39 -5.31
C GLN A 66 11.30 4.60 -5.11
N ILE A 67 10.40 4.59 -6.10
CA ILE A 67 9.16 3.81 -6.03
C ILE A 67 9.46 2.32 -6.00
N ILE A 68 10.36 1.84 -6.86
CA ILE A 68 10.76 0.44 -6.89
C ILE A 68 11.37 0.05 -5.54
N ALA A 69 12.27 0.88 -4.99
CA ALA A 69 12.83 0.65 -3.66
C ALA A 69 11.76 0.61 -2.57
N PHE A 70 10.78 1.53 -2.61
CA PHE A 70 9.65 1.53 -1.67
C PHE A 70 8.86 0.21 -1.74
N ILE A 71 8.50 -0.23 -2.94
CA ILE A 71 7.75 -1.48 -3.16
C ILE A 71 8.55 -2.67 -2.65
N LEU A 72 9.85 -2.75 -2.98
CA LEU A 72 10.71 -3.86 -2.55
C LEU A 72 10.82 -3.95 -1.03
N ILE A 73 11.03 -2.82 -0.35
CA ILE A 73 11.11 -2.78 1.12
C ILE A 73 9.78 -3.19 1.75
N LEU A 74 8.65 -2.67 1.23
CA LEU A 74 7.32 -3.00 1.72
C LEU A 74 7.02 -4.49 1.56
N VAL A 75 7.24 -5.05 0.36
CA VAL A 75 7.02 -6.47 0.07
C VAL A 75 7.91 -7.35 0.94
N ALA A 76 9.18 -6.99 1.12
CA ALA A 76 10.09 -7.73 1.98
C ALA A 76 9.62 -7.73 3.45
N ALA A 77 9.21 -6.59 3.98
CA ALA A 77 8.69 -6.48 5.34
C ALA A 77 7.41 -7.30 5.55
N MET A 78 6.47 -7.23 4.59
CA MET A 78 5.25 -8.05 4.60
C MET A 78 5.57 -9.55 4.54
N ALA A 79 6.53 -9.95 3.69
CA ALA A 79 6.94 -11.36 3.59
C ALA A 79 7.52 -11.88 4.91
N VAL A 80 8.39 -11.09 5.57
CA VAL A 80 8.95 -11.42 6.88
C VAL A 80 7.84 -11.52 7.93
N ALA A 81 6.92 -10.56 7.96
CA ALA A 81 5.81 -10.56 8.93
C ALA A 81 4.84 -11.75 8.72
N ASN A 82 4.55 -12.09 7.47
CA ASN A 82 3.75 -13.28 7.13
C ASN A 82 4.44 -14.57 7.57
N LEU A 83 5.76 -14.67 7.40
CA LEU A 83 6.54 -15.80 7.89
C LEU A 83 6.45 -15.90 9.42
N LEU A 84 6.67 -14.79 10.12
CA LEU A 84 6.54 -14.74 11.59
C LEU A 84 5.11 -15.10 12.05
N GLY A 85 4.08 -14.62 11.33
CA GLY A 85 2.69 -14.97 11.59
C GLY A 85 2.40 -16.45 11.39
N HIS A 86 2.97 -17.06 10.36
CA HIS A 86 2.88 -18.49 10.15
C HIS A 86 3.51 -19.27 11.31
N LEU A 87 4.72 -18.90 11.73
CA LEU A 87 5.41 -19.54 12.86
C LEU A 87 4.62 -19.38 14.16
N ALA A 88 4.15 -18.16 14.47
CA ALA A 88 3.37 -17.86 15.67
C ALA A 88 2.06 -18.68 15.72
N SER A 89 1.39 -18.85 14.58
CA SER A 89 0.16 -19.64 14.52
C SER A 89 0.37 -21.13 14.80
N ARG A 90 1.59 -21.68 14.61
CA ARG A 90 1.89 -23.08 14.97
C ARG A 90 1.96 -23.30 16.48
N LEU A 91 2.29 -22.25 17.23
CA LEU A 91 2.37 -22.27 18.69
C LEU A 91 1.00 -22.13 19.35
N THR A 92 -0.03 -21.78 18.58
CA THR A 92 -1.39 -21.61 19.07
C THR A 92 -2.26 -22.71 18.46
N PRO A 93 -2.31 -23.93 19.07
CA PRO A 93 -3.24 -24.98 18.66
C PRO A 93 -4.66 -24.60 19.09
N GLY A 94 -5.22 -23.56 18.46
CA GLY A 94 -6.57 -23.08 18.68
C GLY A 94 -7.49 -23.59 17.58
N ILE A 95 -8.64 -24.14 17.95
CA ILE A 95 -9.73 -24.38 17.00
C ILE A 95 -10.10 -23.02 16.41
N ILE A 96 -9.87 -22.85 15.10
CA ILE A 96 -10.24 -21.63 14.37
C ILE A 96 -11.77 -21.54 14.38
N ARG A 97 -12.31 -20.67 15.24
CA ARG A 97 -13.75 -20.39 15.32
C ARG A 97 -14.16 -19.49 14.17
N LEU A 98 -15.45 -19.48 13.84
CA LEU A 98 -15.99 -18.56 12.82
C LEU A 98 -15.64 -17.09 13.12
N SER A 99 -15.65 -16.70 14.40
CA SER A 99 -15.24 -15.36 14.83
C SER A 99 -13.79 -15.02 14.48
N ASP A 100 -12.87 -15.96 14.64
CA ASP A 100 -11.46 -15.77 14.28
C ASP A 100 -11.30 -15.54 12.77
N ARG A 101 -12.03 -16.31 11.96
CA ARG A 101 -12.04 -16.14 10.50
C ARG A 101 -12.66 -14.81 10.09
N LEU A 102 -13.77 -14.39 10.70
CA LEU A 102 -14.40 -13.11 10.39
C LEU A 102 -13.48 -11.94 10.71
N VAL A 103 -12.80 -11.97 11.86
CA VAL A 103 -11.80 -10.96 12.22
C VAL A 103 -10.62 -11.00 11.25
N GLY A 104 -10.12 -12.19 10.90
CA GLY A 104 -9.10 -12.37 9.88
C GLY A 104 -9.52 -11.77 8.53
N GLY A 105 -10.76 -11.98 8.11
CA GLY A 105 -11.32 -11.42 6.88
C GLY A 105 -11.37 -9.89 6.91
N ALA A 106 -11.87 -9.30 7.99
CA ALA A 106 -11.91 -7.85 8.15
C ALA A 106 -10.51 -7.21 8.10
N ILE A 107 -9.54 -7.81 8.81
CA ILE A 107 -8.14 -7.35 8.79
C ILE A 107 -7.54 -7.53 7.39
N GLY A 108 -7.81 -8.67 6.74
CA GLY A 108 -7.38 -8.93 5.36
C GLY A 108 -7.95 -7.92 4.36
N THR A 109 -9.18 -7.44 4.54
CA THR A 109 -9.73 -6.35 3.73
C THR A 109 -9.01 -5.03 3.98
N ILE A 110 -8.67 -4.68 5.22
CA ILE A 110 -7.92 -3.46 5.54
C ILE A 110 -6.53 -3.50 4.92
N GLU A 111 -5.84 -4.64 5.06
CA GLU A 111 -4.54 -4.89 4.45
C GLU A 111 -4.63 -4.83 2.91
N GLY A 112 -5.62 -5.49 2.32
CA GLY A 112 -5.88 -5.47 0.88
C GLY A 112 -6.21 -4.07 0.37
N LEU A 113 -6.95 -3.27 1.13
CA LEU A 113 -7.25 -1.87 0.80
C LEU A 113 -5.97 -1.03 0.78
N LEU A 114 -5.06 -1.26 1.74
CA LEU A 114 -3.76 -0.59 1.79
C LEU A 114 -2.89 -0.94 0.57
N VAL A 115 -2.77 -2.24 0.25
CA VAL A 115 -1.98 -2.72 -0.89
C VAL A 115 -2.58 -2.23 -2.21
N LEU A 116 -3.90 -2.37 -2.38
CA LEU A 116 -4.61 -1.94 -3.59
C LEU A 116 -4.50 -0.42 -3.78
N SER A 117 -4.65 0.36 -2.71
CA SER A 117 -4.46 1.81 -2.73
C SER A 117 -3.08 2.19 -3.24
N GLY A 118 -2.02 1.58 -2.68
CA GLY A 118 -0.65 1.79 -3.13
C GLY A 118 -0.44 1.38 -4.60
N ALA A 119 -0.96 0.22 -5.00
CA ALA A 119 -0.86 -0.27 -6.37
C ALA A 119 -1.54 0.68 -7.38
N LEU A 120 -2.76 1.14 -7.09
CA LEU A 120 -3.47 2.09 -7.94
C LEU A 120 -2.76 3.45 -8.03
N LEU A 121 -2.13 3.92 -6.94
CA LEU A 121 -1.33 5.15 -6.97
C LEU A 121 -0.09 5.01 -7.85
N VAL A 122 0.58 3.86 -7.79
CA VAL A 122 1.74 3.58 -8.67
C VAL A 122 1.30 3.48 -10.13
N LEU A 123 0.20 2.79 -10.42
CA LEU A 123 -0.34 2.67 -11.78
C LEU A 123 -0.82 4.02 -12.32
N ALA A 124 -1.33 4.91 -11.47
CA ALA A 124 -1.73 6.26 -11.86
C ALA A 124 -0.55 7.10 -12.39
N LEU A 125 0.69 6.80 -12.00
CA LEU A 125 1.88 7.51 -12.51
C LEU A 125 2.20 7.20 -13.97
N VAL A 126 1.65 6.10 -14.49
CA VAL A 126 1.77 5.71 -15.90
C VAL A 126 0.43 5.81 -16.63
N ASP A 127 -0.51 6.62 -16.08
CA ASP A 127 -1.87 6.84 -16.61
C ASP A 127 -2.68 5.54 -16.79
N VAL A 128 -2.45 4.54 -15.92
CA VAL A 128 -3.21 3.29 -15.90
C VAL A 128 -4.06 3.19 -14.62
N PRO A 129 -5.38 2.96 -14.70
CA PRO A 129 -6.21 3.05 -15.91
C PRO A 129 -6.35 4.50 -16.39
N ALA A 130 -6.81 4.70 -17.63
CA ALA A 130 -7.00 6.03 -18.22
C ALA A 130 -7.84 6.95 -17.32
N LYS A 131 -7.60 8.27 -17.38
CA LYS A 131 -8.21 9.26 -16.49
C LYS A 131 -9.74 9.26 -16.57
N GLU A 132 -10.30 9.00 -17.74
CA GLU A 132 -11.74 8.87 -17.95
C GLU A 132 -12.30 7.69 -17.14
N THR A 133 -11.61 6.56 -17.14
CA THR A 133 -11.98 5.37 -16.36
C THR A 133 -11.84 5.61 -14.85
N GLN A 134 -10.83 6.40 -14.44
CA GLN A 134 -10.67 6.81 -13.04
C GLN A 134 -11.84 7.70 -12.58
N GLN A 135 -12.25 8.67 -13.40
CA GLN A 135 -13.34 9.61 -13.08
C GLN A 135 -14.71 8.95 -13.10
N ALA A 136 -14.90 7.94 -13.96
CA ALA A 136 -16.13 7.15 -14.03
C ALA A 136 -16.31 6.19 -12.84
N SER A 137 -15.27 5.97 -12.01
CA SER A 137 -15.32 5.06 -10.86
C SER A 137 -15.67 5.76 -9.56
N HIS A 138 -16.63 5.20 -8.85
CA HIS A 138 -17.00 5.67 -7.51
C HIS A 138 -16.03 5.18 -6.42
N LEU A 139 -15.44 3.99 -6.60
CA LEU A 139 -14.54 3.37 -5.62
C LEU A 139 -13.08 3.81 -5.78
N TYR A 140 -12.66 4.27 -6.95
CA TYR A 140 -11.26 4.64 -7.21
C TYR A 140 -10.74 5.68 -6.22
N ARG A 141 -11.48 6.78 -6.01
CA ARG A 141 -11.04 7.87 -5.13
C ARG A 141 -11.01 7.48 -3.64
N PRO A 142 -12.04 6.84 -3.07
CA PRO A 142 -11.97 6.31 -1.71
C PRO A 142 -10.79 5.35 -1.51
N VAL A 143 -10.58 4.41 -2.43
CA VAL A 143 -9.49 3.43 -2.31
C VAL A 143 -8.13 4.09 -2.41
N THR A 144 -7.86 4.92 -3.42
CA THR A 144 -6.56 5.62 -3.59
C THR A 144 -6.24 6.60 -2.47
N SER A 145 -7.25 7.10 -1.74
CA SER A 145 -7.03 7.96 -0.57
C SER A 145 -6.58 7.21 0.70
N PHE A 146 -6.71 5.88 0.73
CA PHE A 146 -6.46 5.09 1.93
C PHE A 146 -4.97 5.01 2.31
N ALA A 147 -4.08 4.68 1.37
CA ALA A 147 -2.63 4.67 1.63
C ALA A 147 -2.09 6.01 2.16
N PRO A 148 -2.38 7.18 1.55
CA PRO A 148 -1.90 8.45 2.07
C PRO A 148 -2.54 8.80 3.42
N MET A 149 -3.76 8.36 3.71
CA MET A 149 -4.34 8.46 5.04
C MET A 149 -3.51 7.69 6.08
N ILE A 150 -3.15 6.43 5.79
CA ILE A 150 -2.31 5.62 6.68
C ILE A 150 -0.94 6.25 6.88
N VAL A 151 -0.30 6.76 5.82
CA VAL A 151 0.97 7.50 5.93
C VAL A 151 0.82 8.74 6.83
N ARG A 152 -0.26 9.50 6.71
CA ARG A 152 -0.54 10.65 7.59
C ARG A 152 -0.70 10.22 9.05
N VAL A 153 -1.42 9.13 9.32
CA VAL A 153 -1.57 8.59 10.68
C VAL A 153 -0.20 8.18 11.24
N ILE A 154 0.58 7.40 10.49
CA ILE A 154 1.92 6.95 10.91
C ILE A 154 2.82 8.13 11.25
N THR A 155 2.92 9.10 10.36
CA THR A 155 3.78 10.29 10.53
C THR A 155 3.28 11.25 11.63
N SER A 156 1.98 11.21 11.97
CA SER A 156 1.44 11.95 13.12
C SER A 156 1.85 11.34 14.45
N VAL A 157 1.95 10.01 14.51
CA VAL A 157 2.35 9.24 15.71
C VAL A 157 3.87 9.21 15.88
N PHE A 158 4.62 9.15 14.77
CA PHE A 158 6.09 9.10 14.76
C PHE A 158 6.68 10.33 14.05
N PRO A 159 6.74 11.50 14.72
CA PRO A 159 7.11 12.77 14.11
C PRO A 159 8.56 12.83 13.59
N GLU A 160 9.45 11.92 13.99
CA GLU A 160 10.80 11.80 13.41
C GLU A 160 10.81 11.49 11.90
N THR A 161 9.68 11.04 11.34
CA THR A 161 9.51 10.80 9.89
C THR A 161 9.01 12.03 9.11
N ARG A 162 8.78 13.18 9.77
CA ARG A 162 8.24 14.41 9.13
C ARG A 162 9.14 15.00 8.04
N SER A 163 10.45 14.80 8.09
CA SER A 163 11.39 15.24 7.04
C SER A 163 11.08 14.62 5.67
N LEU A 164 10.43 13.45 5.65
CA LEU A 164 10.06 12.72 4.44
C LEU A 164 8.76 13.25 3.82
N GLN A 165 7.85 13.81 4.63
CA GLN A 165 6.63 14.45 4.11
C GLN A 165 6.93 15.70 3.31
N GLY A 166 7.87 16.54 3.77
CA GLY A 166 8.24 17.76 3.04
C GLY A 166 8.69 17.42 1.62
N ALA A 167 9.52 16.40 1.49
CA ALA A 167 10.05 16.00 0.21
C ALA A 167 9.03 15.29 -0.69
N VAL A 168 8.07 14.52 -0.13
CA VAL A 168 6.94 13.96 -0.89
C VAL A 168 5.97 15.06 -1.33
N ASN A 169 5.63 16.02 -0.45
CA ASN A 169 4.73 17.12 -0.80
C ASN A 169 5.33 18.07 -1.83
N ASP A 170 6.64 18.34 -1.76
CA ASP A 170 7.33 19.19 -2.73
C ASP A 170 7.40 18.53 -4.10
N GLU A 171 7.56 17.21 -4.15
CA GLU A 171 7.57 16.43 -5.38
C GLU A 171 6.16 16.28 -5.96
N LEU A 172 5.15 16.02 -5.12
CA LEU A 172 3.75 16.05 -5.52
C LEU A 172 3.35 17.42 -6.06
N LYS A 173 3.77 18.53 -5.42
CA LYS A 173 3.53 19.89 -5.92
C LYS A 173 4.18 20.13 -7.29
N LYS A 174 5.40 19.65 -7.51
CA LYS A 174 6.07 19.75 -8.84
C LYS A 174 5.34 18.95 -9.92
N LEU A 175 4.69 17.85 -9.55
CA LEU A 175 3.91 17.00 -10.46
C LEU A 175 2.48 17.50 -10.66
N THR A 176 1.93 18.28 -9.72
CA THR A 176 0.56 18.82 -9.79
C THR A 176 0.50 20.30 -10.15
N SER A 177 1.62 21.04 -10.22
CA SER A 177 1.66 22.42 -10.73
C SER A 177 1.69 22.43 -12.26
N PRO A 178 0.65 22.96 -12.93
CA PRO A 178 0.72 23.21 -14.37
C PRO A 178 1.64 24.41 -14.61
N GLY A 179 2.77 24.17 -15.29
CA GLY A 179 3.59 25.23 -15.88
C GLY A 179 4.85 25.61 -15.10
N SER A 180 5.95 24.91 -15.36
CA SER A 180 7.30 25.47 -15.28
C SER A 180 8.30 24.59 -16.05
N LYS A 181 8.03 24.37 -17.34
CA LYS A 181 9.09 24.13 -18.33
C LYS A 181 8.78 25.02 -19.52
N GLY A 182 9.25 26.25 -19.41
CA GLY A 182 9.02 27.32 -20.37
C GLY A 182 9.82 28.56 -20.02
N GLN A 183 11.13 28.40 -19.91
CA GLN A 183 12.22 29.33 -20.25
C GLN A 183 13.52 28.84 -19.63
#